data_AF-L7WC59-F1
#
_entry.id   AF-L7WC59-F1
#
_cell.length_a   1.000
_cell.length_b   1.000
_cell.length_c   1.000
_cell.angle_alpha   90.00
_cell.angle_beta   90.00
_cell.angle_gamma   90.00
#
_symmetry.space_group_name_H-M   'P 1'
#
loop_
_entity.id
_entity.type
_entity.pdbx_description
1 polymer ?
#
loop_
_entity_poly.entity_id
_entity_poly.type
_entity_poly.pdbx_seq_one_letter_code
_entity_poly.pdbx_strand_id
1 'polypeptide(L)' 'METIELRNLIAQYTNHADEKLLKIIKSVYEAYQKNEEDFYDELPTEVQDLLQLSHKQIKSGDLTSHKEVMNKHRTNYSA' A
#
# COMPACT_ATOMS: atom_id res chain seq x y z
N MET A 1 7.30 -23.79 9.32
CA MET A 1 5.88 -23.39 9.38
C MET A 1 5.61 -22.50 8.20
N GLU A 2 4.67 -22.89 7.36
CA GLU A 2 4.20 -22.02 6.29
C GLU A 2 3.37 -20.86 6.88
N THR A 3 3.29 -19.73 6.16
CA THR A 3 2.62 -18.50 6.61
C THR A 3 1.17 -18.74 7.05
N ILE A 4 0.49 -19.71 6.42
CA ILE A 4 -0.89 -20.09 6.72
C ILE A 4 -0.99 -20.79 8.08
N GLU A 5 -0.07 -21.72 8.37
CA GLU A 5 -0.03 -22.44 9.64
C GLU A 5 0.21 -21.49 10.81
N LEU A 6 1.13 -20.53 10.64
CA LEU A 6 1.43 -19.52 11.65
C LEU A 6 0.22 -18.62 11.93
N ARG A 7 -0.49 -18.17 10.88
CA ARG A 7 -1.69 -17.35 11.03
C ARG A 7 -2.78 -18.07 11.82
N ASN A 8 -3.02 -19.33 11.48
CA ASN A 8 -4.05 -20.14 12.15
C ASN A 8 -3.71 -20.37 13.63
N LEU A 9 -2.43 -20.61 13.94
CA LEU A 9 -1.94 -20.77 15.31
C LEU A 9 -2.12 -19.50 16.14
N ILE A 10 -1.73 -18.34 15.58
CA ILE A 10 -1.89 -17.04 16.26
C ILE A 10 -3.37 -16.76 16.54
N ALA A 11 -4.26 -17.04 15.59
CA ALA A 11 -5.71 -16.85 15.77
C ALA A 11 -6.26 -17.70 16.94
N GLN A 12 -5.80 -18.95 17.07
CA GLN A 12 -6.18 -19.81 18.20
C GLN A 12 -5.68 -19.23 19.54
N TYR A 13 -4.46 -18.72 19.59
CA TYR A 13 -3.91 -18.11 20.80
C TYR A 13 -4.63 -16.81 21.19
N THR A 14 -4.99 -15.97 20.22
CA THR A 14 -5.73 -14.74 20.50
C THR A 14 -7.16 -14.98 20.98
N ASN A 15 -7.79 -16.08 20.59
CA ASN A 15 -9.15 -16.42 21.04
C ASN A 15 -9.23 -16.75 22.54
N HIS A 16 -8.12 -17.13 23.16
CA HIS A 16 -8.01 -17.44 24.58
C HIS A 16 -7.16 -16.44 25.35
N ALA A 17 -6.70 -15.38 24.69
CA ALA A 17 -5.87 -14.35 25.28
C ALA A 17 -6.68 -13.42 26.19
N ASP A 18 -6.06 -12.97 27.27
CA ASP A 18 -6.60 -11.88 28.08
C ASP A 18 -6.37 -10.52 27.41
N GLU A 19 -7.08 -9.50 27.90
CA GLU A 19 -6.99 -8.13 27.36
C GLU A 19 -5.55 -7.58 27.38
N LYS A 20 -4.77 -7.96 28.40
CA LYS A 20 -3.39 -7.51 28.57
C LYS A 20 -2.49 -8.03 27.45
N LEU A 21 -2.60 -9.32 27.12
CA LEU A 21 -1.85 -9.92 26.02
C LEU A 21 -2.29 -9.34 24.68
N LEU A 22 -3.60 -9.14 24.46
CA LEU A 22 -4.12 -8.53 23.24
C LEU A 22 -3.59 -7.09 23.04
N LYS A 23 -3.51 -6.29 24.10
CA LYS A 23 -2.92 -4.94 24.05
C LYS A 23 -1.44 -4.96 23.68
N ILE A 24 -0.68 -5.94 24.15
CA ILE A 24 0.74 -6.11 23.79
C ILE A 24 0.85 -6.47 22.31
N ILE A 25 0.10 -7.47 21.84
CA ILE A 25 0.09 -7.89 20.42
C ILE A 25 -0.25 -6.70 19.52
N LYS A 26 -1.29 -5.94 19.86
CA LYS A 26 -1.68 -4.71 19.16
C LYS A 26 -0.53 -3.70 19.12
N SER A 27 0.10 -3.41 20.26
CA SER A 27 1.18 -2.42 20.34
C SER A 27 2.40 -2.83 19.51
N VAL A 28 2.74 -4.12 19.52
CA VAL A 28 3.84 -4.67 18.71
C VAL A 28 3.51 -4.55 17.23
N TYR A 29 2.31 -4.96 16.82
CA TYR A 29 1.85 -4.84 15.44
C TYR A 29 1.87 -3.38 14.95
N GLU A 30 1.33 -2.46 15.74
CA GLU A 30 1.35 -1.02 15.44
C GLU A 30 2.77 -0.45 15.37
N ALA A 31 3.69 -0.91 16.21
CA ALA A 31 5.09 -0.51 16.14
C ALA A 31 5.77 -1.01 14.86
N TYR A 32 5.45 -2.23 14.40
CA TYR A 32 5.93 -2.73 13.10
C TYR A 32 5.34 -1.97 11.92
N GLN A 33 4.05 -1.60 11.99
CA GLN A 33 3.41 -0.74 10.98
C GLN A 33 4.00 0.68 10.98
N LYS A 34 4.36 1.21 12.13
CA LYS A 34 4.98 2.54 12.26
C LYS A 34 6.40 2.60 11.67
N ASN A 35 7.05 1.45 11.45
CA ASN A 35 8.32 1.35 10.74
C ASN A 35 8.17 1.29 9.20
N GLU A 36 6.94 1.22 8.67
CA GLU A 36 6.68 1.71 7.31
C GLU A 36 6.64 3.24 7.42
N GLU A 37 7.82 3.87 7.32
CA GLU A 37 7.94 5.33 7.27
C GLU A 37 7.13 5.84 6.07
N ASP A 38 5.99 6.45 6.35
CA ASP A 38 5.27 7.28 5.38
C ASP A 38 6.11 8.52 5.12
N PHE A 39 6.97 8.44 4.11
CA PHE A 39 7.85 9.53 3.69
C PHE A 39 7.15 10.56 2.81
N TYR A 40 5.81 10.52 2.69
CA TYR A 40 5.07 11.45 1.84
C TYR A 40 5.36 12.92 2.18
N ASP A 41 5.42 13.24 3.47
CA ASP A 41 5.72 14.59 3.96
C ASP A 41 7.16 15.04 3.68
N GLU A 42 8.07 14.09 3.42
CA GLU A 42 9.47 14.36 3.09
C GLU A 42 9.70 14.59 1.58
N LEU A 43 8.70 14.28 0.74
CA LEU A 43 8.79 14.48 -0.71
C LEU A 43 8.77 15.98 -1.05
N PRO A 44 9.46 16.41 -2.13
CA PRO A 44 9.28 17.75 -2.68
C PRO A 44 7.81 18.04 -3.00
N THR A 45 7.39 19.29 -2.81
CA THR A 45 5.99 19.72 -3.01
C THR A 45 5.47 19.36 -4.40
N GLU A 46 6.31 19.47 -5.43
CA GLU A 46 5.94 19.12 -6.81
C GLU A 46 5.57 17.64 -6.95
N VAL A 47 6.27 16.76 -6.24
CA VAL A 47 6.00 15.32 -6.25
C VAL A 47 4.71 15.01 -5.49
N GLN A 48 4.48 15.68 -4.36
CA GLN A 48 3.25 15.54 -3.58
C GLN A 48 2.02 15.96 -4.41
N ASP A 49 2.11 17.08 -5.14
CA ASP A 49 1.05 17.58 -6.03
C ASP A 49 0.75 16.60 -7.18
N LEU A 50 1.79 16.03 -7.79
CA LEU A 50 1.64 15.00 -8.83
C LEU A 50 0.95 13.74 -8.31
N LEU A 51 1.29 13.29 -7.10
CA LEU A 51 0.64 12.14 -6.46
C LEU A 51 -0.84 12.44 -6.17
N GLN A 52 -1.17 13.63 -5.67
CA GLN A 52 -2.55 14.05 -5.46
C GLN A 52 -3.34 14.13 -6.77
N LEU A 53 -2.73 14.64 -7.83
CA LEU A 53 -3.33 14.68 -9.16
C LEU A 53 -3.60 13.26 -9.67
N SER A 54 -2.62 12.36 -9.59
CA SER A 54 -2.76 10.96 -9.96
C SER A 54 -3.93 10.29 -9.20
N HIS A 55 -4.07 10.55 -7.90
CA HIS A 55 -5.21 10.04 -7.12
C HIS A 55 -6.56 10.56 -7.63
N LYS A 56 -6.66 11.83 -8.02
CA LYS A 56 -7.89 12.38 -8.59
C LYS A 56 -8.21 11.72 -9.93
N GLN A 57 -7.22 11.52 -10.79
CA GLN A 57 -7.37 10.88 -12.09
C GLN A 57 -7.82 9.42 -11.98
N ILE A 58 -7.25 8.67 -11.03
CA ILE A 58 -7.70 7.30 -10.71
C ILE A 58 -9.17 7.30 -10.31
N LYS A 59 -9.59 8.22 -9.43
CA LYS A 59 -10.99 8.31 -8.97
C LYS A 59 -11.96 8.70 -10.07
N SER A 60 -11.54 9.54 -11.03
CA SER A 60 -12.36 9.91 -12.18
C SER A 60 -12.32 8.89 -13.33
N GLY A 61 -11.51 7.83 -13.22
CA GLY A 61 -11.31 6.86 -14.29
C GLY A 61 -10.49 7.40 -15.47
N ASP A 62 -9.77 8.52 -15.27
CA ASP A 62 -8.86 9.11 -16.25
C ASP A 62 -7.54 8.30 -16.26
N LEU A 63 -7.63 7.11 -16.86
CA LEU A 63 -6.55 6.14 -16.93
C LEU A 63 -6.24 5.87 -18.39
N THR A 64 -4.95 5.69 -18.71
CA THR A 64 -4.53 5.25 -20.04
C THR A 64 -4.07 3.80 -19.98
N SER A 65 -4.64 2.94 -20.82
CA SER A 65 -4.25 1.53 -20.87
C SER A 65 -2.88 1.35 -21.55
N HIS A 66 -2.22 0.25 -21.23
CA HIS A 66 -0.95 -0.12 -21.88
C HIS A 66 -1.06 -0.13 -23.43
N LYS A 67 -2.18 -0.63 -23.97
CA LYS A 67 -2.42 -0.67 -25.42
C LYS A 67 -2.47 0.73 -26.03
N GLU A 68 -3.11 1.68 -25.37
CA GLU A 68 -3.21 3.07 -25.83
C GLU A 68 -1.86 3.79 -25.76
N VAL A 69 -1.12 3.59 -24.66
CA VAL A 69 0.26 4.09 -24.51
C VAL A 69 1.14 3.60 -25.65
N MET A 70 1.17 2.29 -25.90
CA MET A 70 2.00 1.69 -26.94
C MET A 70 1.62 2.16 -28.35
N ASN A 71 0.32 2.32 -28.63
CA ASN A 71 -0.13 2.85 -29.90
C ASN A 71 0.36 4.28 -30.13
N LYS A 72 0.26 5.16 -29.11
CA LYS A 72 0.74 6.55 -29.19
C LYS A 72 2.24 6.64 -29.45
N HIS A 73 3.04 5.80 -28.80
CA HIS A 73 4.48 5.76 -29.05
C HIS A 73 4.81 5.24 -30.45
N ARG A 74 4.13 4.18 -30.91
CA ARG A 74 4.35 3.67 -32.26
C ARG A 74 4.03 4.71 -33.33
N THR A 75 2.94 5.46 -33.17
CA THR A 75 2.59 6.53 -34.14
C THR A 75 3.58 7.69 -34.15
N ASN A 76 4.17 8.03 -33.00
CA ASN A 76 5.03 9.21 -32.87
C ASN A 76 6.51 8.95 -33.20
N TYR A 77 6.95 7.69 -33.14
CA TYR A 77 8.36 7.30 -33.33
C TYR A 77 8.58 6.29 -34.48
N SER A 78 7.53 5.97 -35.25
CA SER A 78 7.65 5.18 -36.50
C SER A 78 7.51 6.05 -37.76
N ALA A 79 7.85 7.34 -37.67
CA ALA A 79 8.02 8.25 -38.79
C ALA A 79 9.51 8.37 -39.17
#